data_AF-A0A2G2FDC3-F1
#
_entry.id   AF-A0A2G2FDC3-F1
#
_cell.length_a   1.000
_cell.length_b   1.000
_cell.length_c   1.000
_cell.angle_alpha   90.00
_cell.angle_beta   90.00
_cell.angle_gamma   90.00
#
_symmetry.space_group_name_H-M   'P 1'
#
loop_
_entity.id
_entity.type
_entity.pdbx_description
1 polymer ?
#
loop_
_entity_poly.entity_id
_entity_poly.type
_entity_poly.pdbx_seq_one_letter_code
_entity_poly.pdbx_strand_id
1 'polypeptide(L)'
;MKAGTILITMVLSTMFSFAQDKPQPVLSLTKEQHSLEWYTNQYSLWKKEIKKDKKNGEAWINLYTAARYSNYFAEDEKSKEIWATREADVLTDMSKAIKGTFAYYRILSWNGARRLKDKEERERNINYALKAYELEPLNPDMYGILMNTYEIYRYDKEKLKEIAQRWKASGDHTPHLKTLSYNALMNTKKNSILITGGDNDTYPLWVAQHADQFRPDVHVWNIFLITIPEYRNRLFSELGIPKLEGENVEKSDIIEHIAKHKGEHLLYFFNKGIIAEDSTLFDNLYNVGLIYQYSEEPFDNSALIVHHFENKFLLDHVKYDFYQSKYTTLDQRHKLSYLPGLISLYKHYELIGNESKREETKEIIFRLGKDSPYFEEIKQELNLD
;
A
#
# COMPACT_ATOMS: atom_id res chain seq x y z
N MET A 1 28.58 -20.53 39.86
CA MET A 1 29.24 -19.33 40.43
C MET A 1 30.47 -19.05 39.56
N LYS A 2 30.58 -18.00 38.77
CA LYS A 2 30.15 -16.61 38.95
C LYS A 2 29.34 -16.12 37.75
N ALA A 3 28.22 -15.47 38.04
CA ALA A 3 27.39 -14.77 37.07
C ALA A 3 28.12 -13.50 36.62
N GLY A 4 28.36 -13.37 35.32
CA GLY A 4 28.79 -12.12 34.70
C GLY A 4 27.57 -11.43 34.14
N THR A 5 27.05 -10.44 34.85
CA THR A 5 26.00 -9.54 34.39
C THR A 5 26.56 -8.71 33.23
N ILE A 6 26.24 -9.06 32.00
CA ILE A 6 26.48 -8.19 30.85
C ILE A 6 25.38 -7.14 30.87
N LEU A 7 25.79 -5.92 31.18
CA LEU A 7 24.98 -4.72 31.20
C LEU A 7 24.47 -4.47 29.76
N ILE A 8 23.21 -4.80 29.50
CA ILE A 8 22.48 -4.33 28.32
C ILE A 8 22.44 -2.81 28.44
N THR A 9 23.32 -2.14 27.72
CA THR A 9 23.22 -0.69 27.56
C THR A 9 22.10 -0.47 26.55
N MET A 10 20.86 -0.55 27.03
CA MET A 10 19.74 0.09 26.37
C MET A 10 20.14 1.55 26.24
N VAL A 11 20.42 1.99 25.01
CA VAL A 11 20.40 3.41 24.70
C VAL A 11 18.96 3.83 24.96
N LEU A 12 18.67 4.25 26.19
CA LEU A 12 17.57 5.11 26.50
C LEU A 12 17.82 6.37 25.67
N SER A 13 17.25 6.41 24.48
CA SER A 13 16.85 7.65 23.86
C SER A 13 16.02 8.37 24.91
N THR A 14 16.62 9.37 25.55
CA THR A 14 15.93 10.28 26.44
C THR A 14 14.76 10.85 25.65
N MET A 15 13.55 10.34 25.93
CA MET A 15 12.32 10.98 25.49
C MET A 15 12.23 12.30 26.24
N PHE A 16 12.86 13.32 25.68
CA PHE A 16 12.41 14.68 25.91
C PHE A 16 11.02 14.78 25.27
N SER A 17 9.98 14.50 26.06
CA SER A 17 8.63 15.01 25.80
C SER A 17 8.68 16.53 25.95
N PHE A 18 9.25 17.21 24.96
CA PHE A 18 8.84 18.58 24.69
C PHE A 18 7.38 18.49 24.29
N ALA A 19 6.49 19.00 25.16
CA ALA A 19 5.09 19.16 24.81
C ALA A 19 5.04 19.91 23.46
N GLN A 20 4.55 19.24 22.42
CA GLN A 20 4.49 19.82 21.09
C GLN A 20 3.48 20.97 21.12
N ASP A 21 3.96 22.21 20.99
CA ASP A 21 3.11 23.41 21.09
C ASP A 21 2.36 23.75 19.80
N LYS A 22 2.87 23.28 18.64
CA LYS A 22 2.29 23.55 17.32
C LYS A 22 1.82 22.27 16.65
N PRO A 23 0.61 22.25 16.06
CA PRO A 23 0.15 21.08 15.33
C PRO A 23 1.04 20.79 14.12
N GLN A 24 1.13 19.50 13.78
CA GLN A 24 1.75 19.00 12.55
C GLN A 24 0.66 18.44 11.63
N PRO A 25 0.84 18.49 10.30
CA PRO A 25 -0.03 17.81 9.37
C PRO A 25 -0.14 16.31 9.69
N VAL A 26 -1.35 15.79 9.67
CA VAL A 26 -1.68 14.38 9.90
C VAL A 26 -1.82 13.72 8.54
N LEU A 27 -0.74 13.09 8.08
CA LEU A 27 -0.68 12.43 6.79
C LEU A 27 -1.39 11.08 6.82
N SER A 28 -1.70 10.53 5.63
CA SER A 28 -2.29 9.19 5.51
C SER A 28 -1.41 8.11 6.15
N LEU A 29 -2.02 7.08 6.75
CA LEU A 29 -1.31 5.88 7.26
C LEU A 29 -0.48 5.16 6.19
N THR A 30 -0.80 5.39 4.92
CA THR A 30 -0.03 4.88 3.79
C THR A 30 1.30 5.61 3.59
N LYS A 31 1.43 6.84 4.11
CA LYS A 31 2.62 7.71 4.02
C LYS A 31 3.43 7.69 5.32
N GLU A 32 2.78 7.91 6.46
CA GLU A 32 3.43 8.01 7.77
C GLU A 32 2.51 7.45 8.86
N GLN A 33 3.09 6.78 9.86
CA GLN A 33 2.36 6.23 10.99
C GLN A 33 3.00 6.70 12.30
N HIS A 34 2.16 7.11 13.25
CA HIS A 34 2.56 7.52 14.60
C HIS A 34 1.82 6.72 15.67
N SER A 35 2.19 6.91 16.94
CA SER A 35 1.51 6.31 18.08
C SER A 35 0.10 6.88 18.29
N LEU A 36 -0.75 6.15 19.00
CA LEU A 36 -2.04 6.65 19.47
C LEU A 36 -1.89 7.99 20.20
N GLU A 37 -0.93 8.08 21.13
CA GLU A 37 -0.65 9.29 21.90
C GLU A 37 -0.42 10.50 20.99
N TRP A 38 0.41 10.34 19.93
CA TRP A 38 0.67 11.41 18.98
C TRP A 38 -0.60 11.87 18.26
N TYR A 39 -1.45 10.95 17.77
CA TYR A 39 -2.72 11.32 17.13
C TYR A 39 -3.67 12.02 18.09
N THR A 40 -3.76 11.57 19.34
CA THR A 40 -4.59 12.22 20.36
C THR A 40 -4.11 13.65 20.68
N ASN A 41 -2.79 13.86 20.68
CA ASN A 41 -2.19 15.17 20.83
C ASN A 41 -2.47 16.06 19.60
N GLN A 42 -2.30 15.56 18.38
CA GLN A 42 -2.64 16.30 17.16
C GLN A 42 -4.11 16.71 17.13
N TYR A 43 -5.03 15.82 17.52
CA TYR A 43 -6.45 16.17 17.63
C TYR A 43 -6.66 17.39 18.56
N SER A 44 -5.99 17.39 19.71
CA SER A 44 -6.07 18.48 20.69
C SER A 44 -5.48 19.80 20.16
N LEU A 45 -4.36 19.75 19.45
CA LEU A 45 -3.71 20.91 18.86
C LEU A 45 -4.51 21.49 17.69
N TRP A 46 -4.97 20.67 16.75
CA TRP A 46 -5.81 21.13 15.63
C TRP A 46 -7.15 21.68 16.09
N LYS A 47 -7.72 21.15 17.18
CA LYS A 47 -8.92 21.72 17.80
C LYS A 47 -8.69 23.13 18.34
N LYS A 48 -7.47 23.46 18.80
CA LYS A 48 -7.11 24.84 19.20
C LYS A 48 -6.99 25.75 17.98
N GLU A 49 -6.45 25.28 16.86
CA GLU A 49 -6.37 26.08 15.62
C GLU A 49 -7.75 26.42 15.04
N ILE A 50 -8.69 25.47 15.04
CA ILE A 50 -10.07 25.72 14.58
C ILE A 50 -10.79 26.80 15.42
N LYS A 51 -10.40 26.97 16.69
CA LYS A 51 -10.96 28.07 17.52
C LYS A 51 -10.47 29.44 17.05
N LYS A 52 -9.26 29.53 16.49
CA LYS A 52 -8.70 30.78 15.95
C LYS A 52 -9.34 31.13 14.61
N ASP A 53 -9.51 30.12 13.75
CA ASP A 53 -10.21 30.27 12.47
C ASP A 53 -11.09 29.04 12.18
N LYS A 54 -12.40 29.22 12.34
CA LYS A 54 -13.39 28.16 12.09
C LYS A 54 -13.55 27.81 10.61
N LYS A 55 -13.05 28.66 9.70
CA LYS A 55 -13.14 28.47 8.25
C LYS A 55 -11.88 27.80 7.67
N ASN A 56 -10.85 27.55 8.47
CA ASN A 56 -9.63 26.90 8.04
C ASN A 56 -9.89 25.42 7.67
N GLY A 57 -10.02 25.15 6.37
CA GLY A 57 -10.30 23.81 5.84
C GLY A 57 -9.18 22.79 6.12
N GLU A 58 -7.92 23.21 6.07
CA GLU A 58 -6.78 22.34 6.38
C GLU A 58 -6.82 21.88 7.85
N ALA A 59 -7.16 22.78 8.78
CA ALA A 59 -7.30 22.43 10.18
C ALA A 59 -8.43 21.40 10.40
N TRP A 60 -9.54 21.49 9.66
CA TRP A 60 -10.61 20.49 9.70
C TRP A 60 -10.17 19.14 9.14
N ILE A 61 -9.41 19.11 8.05
CA ILE A 61 -8.84 17.88 7.48
C ILE A 61 -7.97 17.19 8.52
N ASN A 62 -7.04 17.92 9.12
CA ASN A 62 -6.13 17.34 10.09
C ASN A 62 -6.83 16.94 11.40
N LEU A 63 -7.80 17.72 11.89
CA LEU A 63 -8.61 17.36 13.06
C LEU A 63 -9.36 16.05 12.85
N TYR A 64 -10.05 15.92 11.70
CA TYR A 64 -10.81 14.73 11.36
C TYR A 64 -9.87 13.51 11.22
N THR A 65 -8.76 13.67 10.51
CA THR A 65 -7.76 12.60 10.33
C THR A 65 -7.21 12.14 11.69
N ALA A 66 -6.86 13.06 12.59
CA ALA A 66 -6.39 12.73 13.93
C ALA A 66 -7.44 11.96 14.76
N ALA A 67 -8.71 12.37 14.70
CA ALA A 67 -9.80 11.66 15.39
C ALA A 67 -9.98 10.25 14.84
N ARG A 68 -9.98 10.11 13.51
CA ARG A 68 -10.15 8.84 12.81
C ARG A 68 -9.01 7.86 13.09
N TYR A 69 -7.76 8.33 13.17
CA TYR A 69 -6.62 7.48 13.49
C TYR A 69 -6.52 7.17 14.98
N SER A 70 -6.92 8.09 15.85
CA SER A 70 -7.07 7.77 17.27
C SER A 70 -8.13 6.69 17.51
N ASN A 71 -9.22 6.69 16.73
CA ASN A 71 -10.20 5.61 16.73
C ASN A 71 -9.60 4.28 16.23
N TYR A 72 -8.84 4.33 15.13
CA TYR A 72 -8.21 3.13 14.54
C TYR A 72 -7.20 2.44 15.49
N PHE A 73 -6.38 3.24 16.19
CA PHE A 73 -5.35 2.73 17.10
C PHE A 73 -5.83 2.57 18.56
N ALA A 74 -7.10 2.84 18.87
CA ALA A 74 -7.63 2.64 20.20
C ALA A 74 -7.63 1.14 20.57
N GLU A 75 -7.08 0.82 21.73
CA GLU A 75 -6.82 -0.57 22.15
C GLU A 75 -8.07 -1.22 22.79
N ASP A 76 -8.89 -0.44 23.49
CA ASP A 76 -10.09 -0.92 24.19
C ASP A 76 -11.41 -0.37 23.61
N GLU A 77 -12.52 -1.08 23.83
CA GLU A 77 -13.84 -0.73 23.30
C GLU A 77 -14.32 0.65 23.75
N LYS A 78 -14.05 1.02 25.01
CA LYS A 78 -14.46 2.32 25.56
C LYS A 78 -13.70 3.46 24.87
N SER A 79 -12.40 3.31 24.65
CA SER A 79 -11.61 4.28 23.88
C SER A 79 -12.09 4.39 22.43
N LYS A 80 -12.43 3.26 21.78
CA LYS A 80 -13.02 3.26 20.43
C LYS A 80 -14.34 4.02 20.39
N GLU A 81 -15.24 3.81 21.36
CA GLU A 81 -16.52 4.52 21.44
C GLU A 81 -16.33 6.04 21.62
N ILE A 82 -15.40 6.44 22.49
CA ILE A 82 -15.06 7.86 22.71
C ILE A 82 -14.58 8.50 21.41
N TRP A 83 -13.67 7.83 20.69
CA TRP A 83 -13.11 8.38 19.45
C TRP A 83 -14.09 8.32 18.28
N ALA A 84 -14.96 7.31 18.22
CA ALA A 84 -16.06 7.27 17.25
C ALA A 84 -17.03 8.44 17.45
N THR A 85 -17.35 8.77 18.71
CA THR A 85 -18.15 9.95 19.06
C THR A 85 -17.47 11.24 18.63
N ARG A 86 -16.17 11.40 18.96
CA ARG A 86 -15.38 12.58 18.54
C ARG A 86 -15.30 12.71 17.01
N GLU A 87 -15.11 11.61 16.29
CA GLU A 87 -15.12 11.59 14.82
C GLU A 87 -16.47 12.10 14.29
N ALA A 88 -17.59 11.66 14.87
CA ALA A 88 -18.94 12.12 14.51
C ALA A 88 -19.21 13.59 14.86
N ASP A 89 -18.72 14.06 16.01
CA ASP A 89 -18.81 15.47 16.42
C ASP A 89 -18.09 16.38 15.43
N VAL A 90 -16.88 15.98 14.99
CA VAL A 90 -16.12 16.71 13.97
C VAL A 90 -16.93 16.85 12.68
N LEU A 91 -17.58 15.78 12.21
CA LEU A 91 -18.43 15.85 11.01
C LEU A 91 -19.61 16.82 11.19
N THR A 92 -20.23 16.81 12.36
CA THR A 92 -21.36 17.68 12.69
C THR A 92 -20.95 19.14 12.73
N ASP A 93 -19.85 19.46 13.40
CA ASP A 93 -19.38 20.83 13.56
C ASP A 93 -18.80 21.38 12.25
N MET A 94 -18.03 20.56 11.53
CA MET A 94 -17.51 20.89 10.21
C MET A 94 -18.65 21.23 9.24
N SER A 95 -19.75 20.47 9.27
CA SER A 95 -20.92 20.70 8.41
C SER A 95 -21.59 22.05 8.64
N LYS A 96 -21.44 22.65 9.83
CA LYS A 96 -21.91 24.01 10.12
C LYS A 96 -20.88 25.06 9.73
N ALA A 97 -19.60 24.72 9.86
CA ALA A 97 -18.49 25.65 9.70
C ALA A 97 -18.06 25.84 8.24
N ILE A 98 -17.86 24.76 7.48
CA ILE A 98 -17.19 24.79 6.18
C ILE A 98 -17.94 24.05 5.07
N LYS A 99 -19.27 23.91 5.18
CA LYS A 99 -20.12 23.30 4.15
C LYS A 99 -19.85 23.90 2.77
N GLY A 100 -19.71 23.04 1.76
CA GLY A 100 -19.49 23.44 0.37
C GLY A 100 -18.02 23.71 0.01
N THR A 101 -17.09 23.64 0.97
CA THR A 101 -15.65 23.75 0.70
C THR A 101 -15.05 22.42 0.24
N PHE A 102 -13.83 22.48 -0.31
CA PHE A 102 -13.04 21.29 -0.62
C PHE A 102 -12.90 20.37 0.59
N ALA A 103 -12.44 20.92 1.73
CA ALA A 103 -12.22 20.14 2.96
C ALA A 103 -13.48 19.40 3.43
N TYR A 104 -14.65 20.06 3.35
CA TYR A 104 -15.93 19.44 3.68
C TYR A 104 -16.23 18.21 2.81
N TYR A 105 -16.13 18.36 1.48
CA TYR A 105 -16.42 17.27 0.56
C TYR A 105 -15.38 16.15 0.63
N ARG A 106 -14.09 16.47 0.80
CA ARG A 106 -13.00 15.51 0.95
C ARG A 106 -13.15 14.66 2.22
N ILE A 107 -13.56 15.28 3.34
CA ILE A 107 -13.78 14.55 4.59
C ILE A 107 -15.02 13.64 4.47
N LEU A 108 -16.11 14.12 3.89
CA LEU A 108 -17.32 13.31 3.70
C LEU A 108 -17.11 12.14 2.74
N SER A 109 -16.34 12.34 1.66
CA SER A 109 -16.00 11.26 0.74
C SER A 109 -15.16 10.18 1.45
N TRP A 110 -14.20 10.57 2.29
CA TRP A 110 -13.40 9.58 3.03
C TRP A 110 -14.16 8.90 4.19
N ASN A 111 -15.06 9.62 4.86
CA ASN A 111 -15.91 9.05 5.89
C ASN A 111 -16.87 7.99 5.32
N GLY A 112 -17.60 8.36 4.26
CA GLY A 112 -18.62 7.51 3.66
C GLY A 112 -18.08 6.25 2.99
N ALA A 113 -16.79 6.19 2.65
CA ALA A 113 -16.15 4.98 2.12
C ALA A 113 -16.25 3.76 3.07
N ARG A 114 -16.51 3.97 4.37
CA ARG A 114 -16.78 2.89 5.36
C ARG A 114 -18.23 2.37 5.35
N ARG A 115 -19.14 3.02 4.63
CA ARG A 115 -20.60 2.82 4.71
C ARG A 115 -21.21 2.85 3.31
N LEU A 116 -20.78 1.92 2.46
CA LEU A 116 -21.20 1.81 1.06
C LEU A 116 -22.20 0.65 0.88
N LYS A 117 -23.18 0.53 1.78
CA LYS A 117 -24.03 -0.67 1.87
C LYS A 117 -24.97 -0.81 0.68
N ASP A 118 -25.49 0.31 0.20
CA ASP A 118 -26.40 0.36 -0.93
C ASP A 118 -25.90 1.30 -2.04
N LYS A 119 -26.58 1.24 -3.17
CA LYS A 119 -26.25 2.04 -4.35
C LYS A 119 -26.39 3.54 -4.09
N GLU A 120 -27.36 3.97 -3.28
CA GLU A 120 -27.57 5.39 -3.01
C GLU A 120 -26.48 5.98 -2.13
N GLU A 121 -26.07 5.25 -1.08
CA GLU A 121 -24.92 5.58 -0.24
C GLU A 121 -23.65 5.71 -1.08
N ARG A 122 -23.43 4.75 -1.99
CA ARG A 122 -22.31 4.79 -2.94
C ARG A 122 -22.34 6.02 -3.83
N GLU A 123 -23.46 6.29 -4.48
CA GLU A 123 -23.60 7.46 -5.36
C GLU A 123 -23.43 8.78 -4.61
N ARG A 124 -23.95 8.88 -3.38
CA ARG A 124 -23.71 10.06 -2.52
C ARG A 124 -22.22 10.24 -2.22
N ASN A 125 -21.52 9.16 -1.86
CA ASN A 125 -20.09 9.20 -1.56
C ASN A 125 -19.24 9.60 -2.78
N ILE A 126 -19.55 9.02 -3.94
CA ILE A 126 -18.93 9.37 -5.23
C ILE A 126 -19.14 10.86 -5.54
N ASN A 127 -20.36 11.36 -5.36
CA ASN A 127 -20.66 12.77 -5.61
C ASN A 127 -19.88 13.72 -4.68
N TYR A 128 -19.61 13.34 -3.43
CA TYR A 128 -18.71 14.10 -2.57
C TYR A 128 -17.27 14.09 -3.09
N ALA A 129 -16.75 12.95 -3.54
CA ALA A 129 -15.41 12.86 -4.11
C ALA A 129 -15.27 13.73 -5.37
N LEU A 130 -16.27 13.68 -6.26
CA LEU A 130 -16.31 14.49 -7.48
C LEU A 130 -16.42 15.99 -7.18
N LYS A 131 -17.20 16.39 -6.17
CA LYS A 131 -17.30 17.80 -5.75
C LYS A 131 -16.01 18.32 -5.13
N ALA A 132 -15.32 17.52 -4.33
CA ALA A 132 -13.98 17.90 -3.85
C ALA A 132 -12.99 18.05 -5.03
N TYR A 133 -13.00 17.11 -5.97
CA TYR A 133 -12.16 17.19 -7.16
C TYR A 133 -12.46 18.41 -8.05
N GLU A 134 -13.74 18.77 -8.22
CA GLU A 134 -14.15 19.96 -8.97
C GLU A 134 -13.58 21.25 -8.35
N LEU A 135 -13.55 21.32 -7.02
CA LEU A 135 -13.06 22.50 -6.29
C LEU A 135 -11.52 22.60 -6.29
N GLU A 136 -10.82 21.48 -6.17
CA GLU A 136 -9.35 21.43 -6.18
C GLU A 136 -8.81 20.28 -7.05
N PRO A 137 -8.84 20.41 -8.39
CA PRO A 137 -8.54 19.31 -9.31
C PRO A 137 -7.06 18.91 -9.37
N LEU A 138 -6.18 19.72 -8.76
CA LEU A 138 -4.74 19.44 -8.67
C LEU A 138 -4.33 18.83 -7.34
N ASN A 139 -5.27 18.67 -6.39
CA ASN A 139 -4.98 18.15 -5.07
C ASN A 139 -4.87 16.60 -5.12
N PRO A 140 -3.69 16.03 -4.86
CA PRO A 140 -3.47 14.60 -5.03
C PRO A 140 -4.20 13.70 -4.04
N ASP A 141 -4.70 14.25 -2.93
CA ASP A 141 -5.49 13.51 -1.95
C ASP A 141 -6.75 12.87 -2.54
N MET A 142 -7.26 13.43 -3.64
CA MET A 142 -8.48 12.93 -4.28
C MET A 142 -8.23 11.82 -5.31
N TYR A 143 -7.00 11.66 -5.80
CA TYR A 143 -6.76 10.76 -6.92
C TYR A 143 -6.99 9.28 -6.58
N GLY A 144 -6.69 8.83 -5.36
CA GLY A 144 -6.99 7.46 -4.93
C GLY A 144 -8.47 7.11 -4.95
N ILE A 145 -9.32 7.97 -4.37
CA ILE A 145 -10.77 7.73 -4.37
C ILE A 145 -11.38 7.88 -5.77
N LEU A 146 -10.83 8.76 -6.62
CA LEU A 146 -11.26 8.88 -8.02
C LEU A 146 -10.84 7.67 -8.85
N MET A 147 -9.65 7.13 -8.64
CA MET A 147 -9.24 5.87 -9.26
C MET A 147 -10.20 4.74 -8.90
N ASN A 148 -10.51 4.57 -7.62
CA ASN A 148 -11.52 3.59 -7.19
C ASN A 148 -12.90 3.87 -7.81
N THR A 149 -13.30 5.14 -7.87
CA THR A 149 -14.58 5.52 -8.50
C THR A 149 -14.65 5.06 -9.94
N TYR A 150 -13.63 5.39 -10.75
CA TYR A 150 -13.62 5.11 -12.17
C TYR A 150 -13.17 3.70 -12.53
N GLU A 151 -12.62 2.92 -11.60
CA GLU A 151 -12.26 1.52 -11.85
C GLU A 151 -13.37 0.58 -11.39
N ILE A 152 -14.01 0.88 -10.26
CA ILE A 152 -14.93 -0.05 -9.59
C ILE A 152 -16.39 0.30 -9.89
N TYR A 153 -16.78 1.57 -9.69
CA TYR A 153 -18.19 1.95 -9.60
C TYR A 153 -18.73 2.60 -10.87
N ARG A 154 -17.90 3.38 -11.56
CA ARG A 154 -18.22 4.12 -12.79
C ARG A 154 -17.12 3.89 -13.81
N TYR A 155 -16.97 2.63 -14.23
CA TYR A 155 -15.87 2.22 -15.11
C TYR A 155 -15.69 3.16 -16.30
N ASP A 156 -14.56 3.87 -16.36
CA ASP A 156 -14.26 4.85 -17.41
C ASP A 156 -12.75 4.94 -17.67
N LYS A 157 -12.31 4.32 -18.77
CA LYS A 157 -10.89 4.24 -19.16
C LYS A 157 -10.24 5.61 -19.41
N GLU A 158 -10.97 6.56 -19.98
CA GLU A 158 -10.41 7.88 -20.27
C GLU A 158 -10.25 8.68 -18.99
N LYS A 159 -11.18 8.55 -18.04
CA LYS A 159 -11.03 9.14 -16.71
C LYS A 159 -9.92 8.51 -15.89
N LEU A 160 -9.75 7.19 -15.94
CA LEU A 160 -8.63 6.50 -15.30
C LEU A 160 -7.29 7.02 -15.82
N LYS A 161 -7.16 7.19 -17.15
CA LYS A 161 -5.99 7.78 -17.79
C LYS A 161 -5.76 9.22 -17.33
N GLU A 162 -6.80 10.06 -17.34
CA GLU A 162 -6.71 11.46 -16.89
C GLU A 162 -6.19 11.55 -15.43
N ILE A 163 -6.81 10.79 -14.52
CA ILE A 163 -6.45 10.81 -13.10
C ILE A 163 -5.04 10.25 -12.88
N ALA A 164 -4.67 9.16 -13.56
CA ALA A 164 -3.34 8.60 -13.47
C ALA A 164 -2.24 9.57 -13.93
N GLN A 165 -2.47 10.31 -15.03
CA GLN A 165 -1.54 11.33 -15.51
C GLN A 165 -1.37 12.47 -14.50
N ARG A 166 -2.47 12.94 -13.91
CA ARG A 166 -2.43 13.97 -12.86
C ARG A 166 -1.72 13.47 -11.59
N TRP A 167 -1.96 12.23 -11.18
CA TRP A 167 -1.32 11.63 -10.01
C TRP A 167 0.18 11.43 -10.24
N LYS A 168 0.57 10.99 -11.44
CA LYS A 168 1.99 10.91 -11.80
C LYS A 168 2.66 12.29 -11.73
N ALA A 169 1.99 13.33 -12.24
CA ALA A 169 2.50 14.70 -12.30
C ALA A 169 2.54 15.42 -10.95
N SER A 170 1.71 15.03 -9.97
CA SER A 170 1.70 15.65 -8.65
C SER A 170 2.98 15.39 -7.84
N GLY A 171 3.79 14.41 -8.25
CA GLY A 171 5.00 14.02 -7.53
C GLY A 171 4.74 13.24 -6.24
N ASP A 172 3.49 12.87 -5.96
CA ASP A 172 3.12 12.16 -4.72
C ASP A 172 3.66 10.72 -4.68
N HIS A 173 3.83 10.08 -5.85
CA HIS A 173 4.58 8.84 -5.98
C HIS A 173 6.09 9.13 -6.05
N THR A 174 6.82 8.64 -5.05
CA THR A 174 8.29 8.74 -4.97
C THR A 174 8.96 8.03 -6.17
N PRO A 175 10.18 8.43 -6.56
CA PRO A 175 10.97 7.70 -7.55
C PRO A 175 11.13 6.21 -7.20
N HIS A 176 11.26 5.89 -5.91
CA HIS A 176 11.31 4.51 -5.41
C HIS A 176 10.02 3.75 -5.77
N LEU A 177 8.86 4.30 -5.40
CA LEU A 177 7.56 3.68 -5.65
C LEU A 177 7.28 3.50 -7.15
N LYS A 178 7.65 4.49 -7.97
CA LYS A 178 7.56 4.40 -9.44
C LYS A 178 8.42 3.26 -9.99
N THR A 179 9.64 3.12 -9.48
CA THR A 179 10.58 2.08 -9.95
C THR A 179 10.16 0.69 -9.48
N LEU A 180 9.67 0.56 -8.24
CA LEU A 180 9.08 -0.68 -7.74
C LEU A 180 7.88 -1.11 -8.60
N SER A 181 7.02 -0.17 -8.98
CA SER A 181 5.85 -0.44 -9.83
C SER A 181 6.26 -0.94 -11.22
N TYR A 182 7.27 -0.30 -11.83
CA TYR A 182 7.83 -0.73 -13.10
C TYR A 182 8.40 -2.16 -13.00
N ASN A 183 9.23 -2.41 -11.98
CA ASN A 183 9.87 -3.71 -11.80
C ASN A 183 8.83 -4.81 -11.52
N ALA A 184 7.82 -4.55 -10.69
CA ALA A 184 6.73 -5.50 -10.41
C ALA A 184 5.95 -5.86 -11.69
N LEU A 185 5.57 -4.87 -12.52
CA LEU A 185 4.91 -5.13 -13.80
C LEU A 185 5.81 -5.92 -14.75
N MET A 186 7.10 -5.58 -14.87
CA MET A 186 8.06 -6.30 -15.72
C MET A 186 8.39 -7.71 -15.25
N ASN A 187 8.26 -7.99 -13.95
CA ASN A 187 8.47 -9.31 -13.38
C ASN A 187 7.43 -10.32 -13.89
N THR A 188 6.26 -9.85 -14.33
CA THR A 188 5.18 -10.70 -14.83
C THR A 188 5.38 -11.09 -16.30
N LYS A 189 4.90 -12.28 -16.68
CA LYS A 189 4.73 -12.66 -18.09
C LYS A 189 3.55 -11.92 -18.74
N LYS A 190 3.52 -11.92 -20.07
CA LYS A 190 2.48 -11.26 -20.87
C LYS A 190 1.08 -11.81 -20.53
N ASN A 191 0.06 -10.95 -20.48
CA ASN A 191 -1.34 -11.31 -20.23
C ASN A 191 -1.55 -12.08 -18.91
N SER A 192 -0.82 -11.76 -17.85
CA SER A 192 -0.96 -12.44 -16.56
C SER A 192 -1.85 -11.68 -15.59
N ILE A 193 -2.26 -12.34 -14.50
CA ILE A 193 -2.98 -11.74 -13.38
C ILE A 193 -1.98 -11.48 -12.26
N LEU A 194 -1.96 -10.27 -11.71
CA LEU A 194 -1.18 -9.90 -10.54
C LEU A 194 -2.13 -9.46 -9.42
N ILE A 195 -2.20 -10.27 -8.36
CA ILE A 195 -2.95 -9.96 -7.16
C ILE A 195 -2.12 -9.06 -6.24
N THR A 196 -2.71 -7.97 -5.80
CA THR A 196 -2.10 -6.97 -4.91
C THR A 196 -2.83 -6.92 -3.56
N GLY A 197 -2.11 -6.51 -2.51
CA GLY A 197 -2.54 -6.57 -1.11
C GLY A 197 -3.08 -5.27 -0.53
N GLY A 198 -3.10 -4.16 -1.26
CA GLY A 198 -3.65 -2.90 -0.75
C GLY A 198 -3.43 -1.70 -1.66
N ASP A 199 -3.70 -0.51 -1.14
CA ASP A 199 -3.60 0.73 -1.92
C ASP A 199 -2.17 0.99 -2.44
N ASN A 200 -1.17 0.72 -1.60
CA ASN A 200 0.24 1.05 -1.85
C ASN A 200 0.91 0.16 -2.90
N ASP A 201 0.43 -1.07 -3.12
CA ASP A 201 0.92 -1.96 -4.16
C ASP A 201 -0.02 -2.04 -5.37
N THR A 202 -1.22 -1.44 -5.30
CA THR A 202 -2.18 -1.40 -6.42
C THR A 202 -2.09 -0.10 -7.21
N TYR A 203 -2.32 1.04 -6.56
CA TYR A 203 -2.51 2.31 -7.27
C TYR A 203 -1.27 2.76 -8.04
N PRO A 204 -0.03 2.55 -7.53
CA PRO A 204 1.17 2.85 -8.30
C PRO A 204 1.29 2.03 -9.59
N LEU A 205 0.86 0.76 -9.59
CA LEU A 205 0.80 -0.08 -10.79
C LEU A 205 -0.25 0.44 -11.77
N TRP A 206 -1.46 0.75 -11.30
CA TRP A 206 -2.51 1.36 -12.13
C TRP A 206 -2.07 2.70 -12.72
N VAL A 207 -1.38 3.54 -11.93
CA VAL A 207 -0.82 4.80 -12.43
C VAL A 207 0.19 4.54 -13.56
N ALA A 208 1.09 3.57 -13.41
CA ALA A 208 2.02 3.20 -14.48
C ALA A 208 1.27 2.69 -15.73
N GLN A 209 0.26 1.84 -15.56
CA GLN A 209 -0.52 1.29 -16.68
C GLN A 209 -1.31 2.37 -17.41
N HIS A 210 -2.06 3.20 -16.70
CA HIS A 210 -2.95 4.18 -17.32
C HIS A 210 -2.20 5.43 -17.81
N ALA A 211 -1.25 5.97 -17.03
CA ALA A 211 -0.53 7.18 -17.42
C ALA A 211 0.49 6.92 -18.52
N ASP A 212 1.24 5.81 -18.42
CA ASP A 212 2.39 5.51 -19.28
C ASP A 212 2.10 4.45 -20.34
N GLN A 213 0.90 3.84 -20.32
CA GLN A 213 0.57 2.70 -21.16
C GLN A 213 1.59 1.56 -20.98
N PHE A 214 2.09 1.42 -19.77
CA PHE A 214 3.14 0.47 -19.44
C PHE A 214 2.53 -0.87 -18.98
N ARG A 215 2.82 -1.95 -19.70
CA ARG A 215 2.25 -3.29 -19.44
C ARG A 215 0.72 -3.28 -19.22
N PRO A 216 -0.09 -2.68 -20.12
CA PRO A 216 -1.55 -2.68 -20.00
C PRO A 216 -2.15 -4.08 -20.19
N ASP A 217 -1.32 -5.05 -20.62
CA ASP A 217 -1.68 -6.46 -20.73
C ASP A 217 -1.76 -7.19 -19.38
N VAL A 218 -1.19 -6.64 -18.30
CA VAL A 218 -1.21 -7.28 -16.98
C VAL A 218 -2.49 -6.91 -16.24
N HIS A 219 -3.23 -7.90 -15.77
CA HIS A 219 -4.45 -7.71 -15.00
C HIS A 219 -4.10 -7.52 -13.52
N VAL A 220 -3.99 -6.27 -13.07
CA VAL A 220 -3.67 -5.91 -11.68
C VAL A 220 -4.95 -5.86 -10.84
N TRP A 221 -5.13 -6.83 -9.95
CA TRP A 221 -6.34 -6.98 -9.15
C TRP A 221 -6.06 -6.87 -7.65
N ASN A 222 -6.67 -5.87 -7.00
CA ASN A 222 -6.58 -5.71 -5.56
C ASN A 222 -7.50 -6.69 -4.83
N ILE A 223 -6.93 -7.45 -3.89
CA ILE A 223 -7.64 -8.51 -3.16
C ILE A 223 -8.76 -8.01 -2.24
N PHE A 224 -8.70 -6.75 -1.79
CA PHE A 224 -9.77 -6.15 -0.99
C PHE A 224 -10.87 -5.60 -1.90
N LEU A 225 -10.52 -4.98 -3.02
CA LEU A 225 -11.51 -4.41 -3.95
C LEU A 225 -12.28 -5.50 -4.70
N ILE A 226 -11.65 -6.63 -5.03
CA ILE A 226 -12.30 -7.78 -5.70
C ILE A 226 -13.38 -8.47 -4.85
N THR A 227 -13.56 -8.08 -3.58
CA THR A 227 -14.71 -8.53 -2.79
C THR A 227 -16.02 -7.89 -3.27
N ILE A 228 -15.94 -6.74 -3.96
CA ILE A 228 -17.09 -6.02 -4.53
C ILE A 228 -17.62 -6.82 -5.75
N PRO A 229 -18.85 -7.35 -5.71
CA PRO A 229 -19.34 -8.31 -6.70
C PRO A 229 -19.37 -7.77 -8.13
N GLU A 230 -19.78 -6.50 -8.33
CA GLU A 230 -19.85 -5.91 -9.67
C GLU A 230 -18.47 -5.75 -10.29
N TYR A 231 -17.48 -5.35 -9.49
CA TYR A 231 -16.09 -5.22 -9.93
C TYR A 231 -15.47 -6.59 -10.20
N ARG A 232 -15.58 -7.53 -9.26
CA ARG A 232 -15.11 -8.92 -9.43
C ARG A 232 -15.62 -9.55 -10.71
N ASN A 233 -16.93 -9.49 -10.91
CA ASN A 233 -17.55 -10.19 -12.02
C ASN A 233 -17.31 -9.49 -13.36
N ARG A 234 -17.08 -8.17 -13.37
CA ARG A 234 -16.53 -7.47 -14.55
C ARG A 234 -15.16 -8.05 -14.92
N LEU A 235 -14.21 -8.06 -13.98
CA LEU A 235 -12.86 -8.58 -14.20
C LEU A 235 -12.87 -10.05 -14.65
N PHE A 236 -13.71 -10.87 -14.03
CA PHE A 236 -13.85 -12.29 -14.40
C PHE A 236 -14.35 -12.44 -15.83
N SER A 237 -15.36 -11.66 -16.23
CA SER A 237 -15.89 -11.69 -17.59
C SER A 237 -14.86 -11.31 -18.66
N GLU A 238 -13.95 -10.37 -18.34
CA GLU A 238 -12.88 -9.94 -19.25
C GLU A 238 -11.89 -11.08 -19.56
N LEU A 239 -11.73 -12.04 -18.65
CA LEU A 239 -10.83 -13.19 -18.79
C LEU A 239 -11.54 -14.53 -18.98
N GLY A 240 -12.87 -14.53 -19.14
CA GLY A 240 -13.64 -15.77 -19.26
C GLY A 240 -13.69 -16.63 -17.98
N ILE A 241 -13.37 -16.05 -16.82
CA ILE A 241 -13.54 -16.69 -15.53
C ILE A 241 -15.05 -16.73 -15.20
N PRO A 242 -15.62 -17.88 -14.76
CA PRO A 242 -17.03 -17.96 -14.41
C PRO A 242 -17.39 -16.96 -13.31
N LYS A 243 -18.61 -16.41 -13.38
CA LYS A 243 -19.13 -15.52 -12.35
C LYS A 243 -19.16 -16.24 -10.99
N LEU A 244 -18.80 -15.52 -9.93
CA LEU A 244 -18.91 -16.01 -8.55
C LEU A 244 -20.01 -15.23 -7.83
N GLU A 245 -21.11 -15.92 -7.50
CA GLU A 245 -22.28 -15.36 -6.82
C GLU A 245 -22.01 -15.11 -5.34
N GLY A 246 -22.74 -14.15 -4.76
CA GLY A 246 -22.63 -13.79 -3.34
C GLY A 246 -22.01 -12.41 -3.11
N GLU A 247 -22.57 -11.69 -2.13
CA GLU A 247 -22.11 -10.35 -1.73
C GLU A 247 -20.91 -10.40 -0.77
N ASN A 248 -20.87 -11.40 0.11
CA ASN A 248 -19.83 -11.56 1.14
C ASN A 248 -19.02 -12.83 0.89
N VAL A 249 -18.35 -12.90 -0.25
CA VAL A 249 -17.46 -14.03 -0.58
C VAL A 249 -16.10 -13.77 0.07
N GLU A 250 -15.57 -14.77 0.76
CA GLU A 250 -14.26 -14.67 1.39
C GLU A 250 -13.14 -14.54 0.36
N LYS A 251 -12.07 -13.83 0.73
CA LYS A 251 -10.93 -13.58 -0.17
C LYS A 251 -10.25 -14.88 -0.60
N SER A 252 -10.16 -15.86 0.30
CA SER A 252 -9.63 -17.20 -0.01
C SER A 252 -10.41 -17.86 -1.14
N ASP A 253 -11.75 -17.87 -1.04
CA ASP A 253 -12.63 -18.50 -2.01
C ASP A 253 -12.53 -17.83 -3.38
N ILE A 254 -12.38 -16.49 -3.40
CA ILE A 254 -12.15 -15.72 -4.63
C ILE A 254 -10.82 -16.13 -5.28
N ILE A 255 -9.74 -16.25 -4.51
CA ILE A 255 -8.44 -16.66 -5.05
C ILE A 255 -8.49 -18.10 -5.56
N GLU A 256 -9.07 -19.02 -4.80
CA GLU A 256 -9.21 -20.42 -5.23
C GLU A 256 -10.01 -20.52 -6.53
N HIS A 257 -11.08 -19.74 -6.63
CA HIS A 257 -11.87 -19.64 -7.86
C HIS A 257 -11.05 -19.10 -9.04
N ILE A 258 -10.23 -18.06 -8.83
CA ILE A 258 -9.32 -17.55 -9.87
C ILE A 258 -8.31 -18.62 -10.25
N ALA A 259 -7.63 -19.26 -9.29
CA ALA A 259 -6.61 -20.27 -9.54
C ALA A 259 -7.15 -21.43 -10.39
N LYS A 260 -8.38 -21.87 -10.10
CA LYS A 260 -9.09 -22.93 -10.82
C LYS A 260 -9.53 -22.55 -12.23
N HIS A 261 -9.86 -21.28 -12.48
CA HIS A 261 -10.54 -20.84 -13.69
C HIS A 261 -9.76 -19.85 -14.56
N LYS A 262 -8.55 -19.45 -14.15
CA LYS A 262 -7.66 -18.51 -14.88
C LYS A 262 -7.22 -18.96 -16.28
N GLY A 263 -7.45 -20.22 -16.66
CA GLY A 263 -6.95 -20.78 -17.92
C GLY A 263 -5.44 -20.58 -18.08
N GLU A 264 -5.04 -20.07 -19.25
CA GLU A 264 -3.64 -19.81 -19.63
C GLU A 264 -3.00 -18.59 -18.91
N HIS A 265 -3.81 -17.77 -18.23
CA HIS A 265 -3.28 -16.63 -17.50
C HIS A 265 -2.45 -17.13 -16.31
N LEU A 266 -1.17 -16.73 -16.25
CA LEU A 266 -0.35 -16.98 -15.06
C LEU A 266 -0.84 -16.11 -13.91
N LEU A 267 -0.84 -16.67 -12.70
CA LEU A 267 -1.29 -16.01 -11.49
C LEU A 267 -0.08 -15.64 -10.64
N TYR A 268 0.04 -14.35 -10.35
CA TYR A 268 1.09 -13.78 -9.52
C TYR A 268 0.51 -13.08 -8.30
N PHE A 269 1.32 -12.96 -7.26
CA PHE A 269 1.01 -12.25 -6.02
C PHE A 269 2.13 -11.27 -5.70
N PHE A 270 1.78 -10.03 -5.39
CA PHE A 270 2.78 -9.01 -5.07
C PHE A 270 3.60 -9.37 -3.82
N ASN A 271 2.97 -10.01 -2.84
CA ASN A 271 3.64 -10.55 -1.66
C ASN A 271 2.97 -11.86 -1.21
N LYS A 272 3.73 -12.73 -0.53
CA LYS A 272 3.24 -14.04 -0.09
C LYS A 272 2.12 -13.94 0.94
N GLY A 273 2.13 -12.91 1.80
CA GLY A 273 1.16 -12.68 2.87
C GLY A 273 -0.25 -12.27 2.40
N ILE A 274 -0.47 -12.13 1.09
CA ILE A 274 -1.83 -12.02 0.52
C ILE A 274 -2.60 -13.33 0.73
N ILE A 275 -1.89 -14.46 0.72
CA ILE A 275 -2.44 -15.79 0.93
C ILE A 275 -2.22 -16.19 2.39
N ALA A 276 -3.26 -16.77 3.00
CA ALA A 276 -3.16 -17.30 4.36
C ALA A 276 -2.16 -18.46 4.41
N GLU A 277 -1.35 -18.51 5.46
CA GLU A 277 -0.25 -19.49 5.58
C GLU A 277 -0.74 -20.95 5.61
N ASP A 278 -1.97 -21.17 6.08
CA ASP A 278 -2.63 -22.48 6.13
C ASP A 278 -3.38 -22.85 4.84
N SER A 279 -3.37 -21.97 3.82
CA SER A 279 -3.97 -22.25 2.52
C SER A 279 -3.09 -23.21 1.71
N THR A 280 -3.74 -24.14 0.99
CA THR A 280 -3.07 -25.04 0.04
C THR A 280 -2.35 -24.31 -1.09
N LEU A 281 -2.72 -23.05 -1.38
CA LEU A 281 -2.04 -22.23 -2.38
C LEU A 281 -0.71 -21.69 -1.88
N PHE A 282 -0.53 -21.53 -0.57
CA PHE A 282 0.63 -20.86 0.02
C PHE A 282 1.95 -21.58 -0.28
N ASP A 283 1.93 -22.91 -0.24
CA ASP A 283 3.10 -23.76 -0.52
C ASP A 283 3.44 -23.82 -2.02
N ASN A 284 2.46 -23.50 -2.87
CA ASN A 284 2.58 -23.45 -4.33
C ASN A 284 2.99 -22.05 -4.84
N LEU A 285 3.45 -21.16 -3.96
CA LEU A 285 3.95 -19.83 -4.30
C LEU A 285 5.48 -19.81 -4.40
N TYR A 286 5.98 -19.62 -5.62
CA TYR A 286 7.40 -19.55 -5.93
C TYR A 286 7.82 -18.08 -6.10
N ASN A 287 8.78 -17.60 -5.32
CA ASN A 287 9.34 -16.27 -5.56
C ASN A 287 10.03 -16.24 -6.93
N VAL A 288 9.77 -15.21 -7.72
CA VAL A 288 10.39 -15.01 -9.04
C VAL A 288 11.08 -13.65 -9.15
N GLY A 289 11.47 -13.06 -8.01
CA GLY A 289 12.06 -11.74 -7.90
C GLY A 289 11.32 -10.89 -6.86
N LEU A 290 10.57 -9.90 -7.34
CA LEU A 290 9.74 -9.02 -6.51
C LEU A 290 8.38 -9.63 -6.14
N ILE A 291 7.87 -10.51 -6.99
CA ILE A 291 6.54 -11.12 -6.86
C ILE A 291 6.67 -12.63 -6.75
N TYR A 292 5.54 -13.27 -6.44
CA TYR A 292 5.41 -14.72 -6.31
C TYR A 292 4.52 -15.25 -7.42
N GLN A 293 4.96 -16.31 -8.10
CA GLN A 293 4.15 -17.03 -9.08
C GLN A 293 3.48 -18.21 -8.40
N TYR A 294 2.18 -18.39 -8.61
CA TYR A 294 1.49 -19.61 -8.27
C TYR A 294 1.70 -20.68 -9.35
N SER A 295 2.06 -21.89 -8.92
CA SER A 295 2.19 -23.07 -9.78
C SER A 295 1.90 -24.33 -8.98
N GLU A 296 1.00 -25.18 -9.47
CA GLU A 296 0.76 -26.51 -8.87
C GLU A 296 1.97 -27.44 -9.07
N GLU A 297 2.68 -27.25 -10.18
CA GLU A 297 3.89 -28.02 -10.50
C GLU A 297 5.15 -27.24 -10.13
N PRO A 298 6.12 -27.87 -9.45
CA PRO A 298 7.43 -27.27 -9.21
C PRO A 298 8.13 -26.87 -10.51
N PHE A 299 8.81 -25.74 -10.50
CA PHE A 299 9.63 -25.28 -11.63
C PHE A 299 10.89 -24.57 -11.15
N ASP A 300 11.88 -24.45 -12.04
CA ASP A 300 13.10 -23.69 -11.75
C ASP A 300 12.81 -22.18 -11.78
N ASN A 301 12.52 -21.63 -10.61
CA ASN A 301 12.34 -20.21 -10.40
C ASN A 301 13.68 -19.45 -10.26
N SER A 302 14.81 -20.14 -10.01
CA SER A 302 16.12 -19.50 -9.84
C SER A 302 16.58 -18.82 -11.13
N ALA A 303 16.42 -19.48 -12.28
CA ALA A 303 16.73 -18.90 -13.58
C ALA A 303 15.90 -17.63 -13.88
N LEU A 304 14.64 -17.59 -13.44
CA LEU A 304 13.80 -16.40 -13.58
C LEU A 304 14.28 -15.27 -12.68
N ILE A 305 14.62 -15.55 -11.43
CA ILE A 305 15.16 -14.56 -10.49
C ILE A 305 16.42 -13.91 -11.08
N VAL A 306 17.39 -14.72 -11.52
CA VAL A 306 18.61 -14.23 -12.19
C VAL A 306 18.26 -13.36 -13.39
N HIS A 307 17.38 -13.84 -14.27
CA HIS A 307 16.99 -13.07 -15.45
C HIS A 307 16.40 -11.70 -15.08
N HIS A 308 15.52 -11.64 -14.09
CA HIS A 308 14.88 -10.39 -13.69
C HIS A 308 15.87 -9.40 -13.08
N PHE A 309 16.69 -9.83 -12.11
CA PHE A 309 17.66 -8.95 -11.45
C PHE A 309 18.77 -8.50 -12.40
N GLU A 310 19.27 -9.37 -13.28
CA GLU A 310 20.37 -9.01 -14.17
C GLU A 310 19.92 -8.23 -15.42
N ASN A 311 18.70 -8.46 -15.91
CA ASN A 311 18.31 -8.00 -17.25
C ASN A 311 17.02 -7.17 -17.32
N LYS A 312 16.22 -7.11 -16.26
CA LYS A 312 14.89 -6.46 -16.31
C LYS A 312 14.71 -5.37 -15.27
N PHE A 313 15.22 -5.57 -14.06
CA PHE A 313 14.99 -4.66 -12.96
C PHE A 313 15.89 -3.42 -13.02
N LEU A 314 15.28 -2.28 -12.74
CA LEU A 314 15.96 -1.04 -12.44
C LEU A 314 16.35 -1.09 -10.95
N LEU A 315 17.64 -1.25 -10.66
CA LEU A 315 18.14 -1.49 -9.29
C LEU A 315 18.92 -0.32 -8.70
N ASP A 316 19.17 0.74 -9.47
CA ASP A 316 19.97 1.88 -9.03
C ASP A 316 19.43 2.52 -7.75
N HIS A 317 18.11 2.59 -7.60
CA HIS A 317 17.42 3.14 -6.41
C HIS A 317 17.57 2.30 -5.13
N VAL A 318 17.94 1.02 -5.25
CA VAL A 318 18.30 0.15 -4.11
C VAL A 318 19.82 0.03 -3.91
N LYS A 319 20.62 0.40 -4.91
CA LYS A 319 22.08 0.39 -4.86
C LYS A 319 22.68 1.72 -4.41
N TYR A 320 21.99 2.83 -4.65
CA TYR A 320 22.54 4.16 -4.43
C TYR A 320 21.46 5.14 -3.94
N ASP A 321 21.90 6.14 -3.18
CA ASP A 321 21.04 7.20 -2.66
C ASP A 321 21.06 8.43 -3.57
N PHE A 322 20.36 8.34 -4.71
CA PHE A 322 20.25 9.46 -5.67
C PHE A 322 19.12 10.45 -5.35
N TYR A 323 18.27 10.11 -4.37
CA TYR A 323 17.07 10.88 -4.05
C TYR A 323 16.80 10.84 -2.55
N GLN A 324 16.62 12.02 -1.96
CA GLN A 324 16.16 12.13 -0.58
C GLN A 324 14.63 12.08 -0.54
N SER A 325 14.09 11.01 0.02
CA SER A 325 12.65 10.82 0.08
C SER A 325 11.98 11.73 1.09
N LYS A 326 10.82 12.27 0.70
CA LYS A 326 9.88 12.90 1.63
C LYS A 326 9.22 11.87 2.55
N TYR A 327 9.17 10.60 2.14
CA TYR A 327 8.53 9.49 2.84
C TYR A 327 9.52 8.35 3.09
N THR A 328 10.62 8.65 3.79
CA THR A 328 11.75 7.72 4.00
C THR A 328 11.31 6.36 4.54
N THR A 329 10.47 6.32 5.56
CA THR A 329 9.97 5.07 6.16
C THR A 329 9.12 4.25 5.19
N LEU A 330 8.31 4.92 4.36
CA LEU A 330 7.52 4.25 3.33
C LEU A 330 8.41 3.61 2.27
N ASP A 331 9.37 4.38 1.76
CA ASP A 331 10.30 3.87 0.74
C ASP A 331 11.17 2.74 1.30
N GLN A 332 11.63 2.83 2.54
CA GLN A 332 12.32 1.73 3.23
C GLN A 332 11.46 0.47 3.26
N ARG A 333 10.19 0.56 3.70
CA ARG A 333 9.27 -0.58 3.71
C ARG A 333 9.09 -1.19 2.31
N HIS A 334 8.94 -0.35 1.29
CA HIS A 334 8.83 -0.80 -0.10
C HIS A 334 10.11 -1.45 -0.65
N LYS A 335 11.30 -1.04 -0.17
CA LYS A 335 12.57 -1.67 -0.54
C LYS A 335 12.67 -3.11 -0.03
N LEU A 336 12.03 -3.44 1.09
CA LEU A 336 12.05 -4.79 1.66
C LEU A 336 11.41 -5.83 0.72
N SER A 337 10.54 -5.42 -0.22
CA SER A 337 9.96 -6.32 -1.22
C SER A 337 11.00 -6.99 -2.14
N TYR A 338 12.21 -6.45 -2.25
CA TYR A 338 13.30 -7.07 -3.02
C TYR A 338 14.02 -8.19 -2.27
N LEU A 339 13.94 -8.23 -0.93
CA LEU A 339 14.75 -9.11 -0.11
C LEU A 339 14.57 -10.60 -0.43
N PRO A 340 13.34 -11.15 -0.58
CA PRO A 340 13.17 -12.58 -0.87
C PRO A 340 13.90 -13.01 -2.15
N GLY A 341 13.75 -12.22 -3.23
CA GLY A 341 14.43 -12.49 -4.49
C GLY A 341 15.94 -12.29 -4.42
N LEU A 342 16.43 -11.29 -3.69
CA LEU A 342 17.86 -11.06 -3.49
C LEU A 342 18.51 -12.20 -2.67
N ILE A 343 17.84 -12.71 -1.65
CA ILE A 343 18.30 -13.86 -0.85
C ILE A 343 18.44 -15.10 -1.73
N SER A 344 17.44 -15.40 -2.57
CA SER A 344 17.54 -16.48 -3.55
C SER A 344 18.66 -16.26 -4.56
N LEU A 345 18.85 -15.01 -5.02
CA LEU A 345 19.92 -14.65 -5.95
C LEU A 345 21.31 -14.82 -5.34
N TYR A 346 21.49 -14.45 -4.07
CA TYR A 346 22.73 -14.68 -3.31
C TYR A 346 23.05 -16.17 -3.24
N LYS A 347 22.08 -16.99 -2.83
CA LYS A 347 22.23 -18.45 -2.74
C LYS A 347 22.56 -19.08 -4.10
N HIS A 348 21.98 -18.56 -5.18
CA HIS A 348 22.33 -18.99 -6.53
C HIS A 348 23.80 -18.70 -6.87
N TYR A 349 24.30 -17.48 -6.63
CA TYR A 349 25.70 -17.14 -6.91
C TYR A 349 26.70 -17.87 -6.02
N GLU A 350 26.33 -18.15 -4.77
CA GLU A 350 27.12 -19.01 -3.88
C GLU A 350 27.23 -20.43 -4.46
N LEU A 351 26.11 -21.03 -4.85
CA LEU A 351 26.05 -22.38 -5.40
C LEU A 351 26.92 -22.56 -6.65
N ILE A 352 26.95 -21.57 -7.54
CA ILE A 352 27.74 -21.63 -8.78
C ILE A 352 29.17 -21.09 -8.64
N GLY A 353 29.56 -20.64 -7.43
CA GLY A 353 30.90 -20.12 -7.16
C GLY A 353 31.20 -18.74 -7.77
N ASN A 354 30.18 -17.90 -8.03
CA ASN A 354 30.39 -16.54 -8.54
C ASN A 354 30.56 -15.53 -7.39
N GLU A 355 31.79 -15.45 -6.88
CA GLU A 355 32.16 -14.61 -5.73
C GLU A 355 31.78 -13.14 -5.91
N SER A 356 32.09 -12.54 -7.07
CA SER A 356 31.84 -11.11 -7.32
C SER A 356 30.35 -10.78 -7.22
N LYS A 357 29.50 -11.54 -7.92
CA LYS A 357 28.05 -11.29 -7.90
C LYS A 357 27.43 -11.66 -6.55
N ARG A 358 27.99 -12.64 -5.84
CA ARG A 358 27.56 -12.99 -4.48
C ARG A 358 27.78 -11.82 -3.53
N GLU A 359 28.98 -11.24 -3.49
CA GLU A 359 29.28 -10.09 -2.63
C GLU A 359 28.49 -8.84 -3.02
N GLU A 360 28.35 -8.53 -4.31
CA GLU A 360 27.49 -7.42 -4.77
C GLU A 360 26.03 -7.58 -4.29
N THR A 361 25.50 -8.81 -4.36
CA THR A 361 24.13 -9.10 -3.91
C THR A 361 24.01 -8.96 -2.40
N LYS A 362 25.00 -9.43 -1.65
CA LYS A 362 25.07 -9.30 -0.19
C LYS A 362 25.08 -7.84 0.26
N GLU A 363 25.84 -6.97 -0.41
CA GLU A 363 25.86 -5.54 -0.09
C GLU A 363 24.46 -4.90 -0.22
N ILE A 364 23.70 -5.29 -1.24
CA ILE A 364 22.32 -4.82 -1.41
C ILE A 364 21.43 -5.36 -0.29
N ILE A 365 21.50 -6.66 0.02
CA ILE A 365 20.74 -7.27 1.12
C ILE A 365 21.02 -6.54 2.44
N PHE A 366 22.30 -6.28 2.76
CA PHE A 366 22.70 -5.58 3.97
C PHE A 366 22.19 -4.14 4.00
N ARG A 367 22.30 -3.42 2.88
CA ARG A 367 21.78 -2.05 2.77
C ARG A 367 20.28 -2.00 3.03
N LEU A 368 19.51 -2.91 2.45
CA LEU A 368 18.04 -2.92 2.55
C LEU A 368 17.56 -3.48 3.89
N GLY A 369 18.26 -4.49 4.41
CA GLY A 369 17.87 -5.24 5.59
C GLY A 369 18.26 -4.57 6.91
N LYS A 370 19.32 -3.75 6.98
CA LYS A 370 19.88 -3.26 8.26
C LYS A 370 18.90 -2.59 9.24
N ASP A 371 17.87 -1.93 8.73
CA ASP A 371 16.87 -1.21 9.52
C ASP A 371 15.57 -2.04 9.70
N SER A 372 15.55 -3.27 9.18
CA SER A 372 14.45 -4.21 9.28
C SER A 372 14.53 -5.00 10.60
N PRO A 373 13.38 -5.28 11.25
CA PRO A 373 13.38 -6.17 12.42
C PRO A 373 13.84 -7.60 12.09
N TYR A 374 13.82 -8.00 10.81
CA TYR A 374 14.20 -9.34 10.35
C TYR A 374 15.68 -9.46 9.96
N PHE A 375 16.51 -8.43 10.19
CA PHE A 375 17.88 -8.41 9.67
C PHE A 375 18.76 -9.55 10.21
N GLU A 376 18.64 -9.84 11.50
CA GLU A 376 19.39 -10.92 12.14
C GLU A 376 18.98 -12.30 11.60
N GLU A 377 17.69 -12.51 11.33
CA GLU A 377 17.18 -13.74 10.73
C GLU A 377 17.72 -13.92 9.30
N ILE A 378 17.76 -12.83 8.51
CA ILE A 378 18.34 -12.84 7.15
C ILE A 378 19.82 -13.22 7.20
N LYS A 379 20.58 -12.64 8.12
CA LYS A 379 22.01 -12.97 8.30
C LYS A 379 22.21 -14.44 8.64
N GLN A 380 21.41 -14.98 9.56
CA GLN A 380 21.43 -16.40 9.94
C GLN A 380 21.08 -17.30 8.74
N GLU A 381 20.05 -16.96 7.97
CA GLU A 381 19.65 -17.72 6.77
C GLU A 381 20.78 -17.79 5.72
N LEU A 382 21.60 -16.75 5.64
CA LEU A 382 22.70 -16.65 4.68
C LEU A 382 24.06 -17.13 5.24
N ASN A 383 24.11 -17.60 6.49
CA ASN A 383 25.35 -17.93 7.21
C ASN A 383 26.37 -16.76 7.20
N LEU A 384 25.87 -15.54 7.41
CA LEU A 384 26.66 -14.30 7.46
C LEU A 384 26.69 -13.77 8.90
N ASP A 385 27.72 -14.16 9.65
CA ASP A 385 27.95 -13.68 11.03
C ASP A 385 28.38 -12.20 11.09
#